data_AF-A0A7Y8WXB9-F1
#
_entry.id   AF-A0A7Y8WXB9-F1
#
_cell.length_a   1.000
_cell.length_b   1.000
_cell.length_c   1.000
_cell.angle_alpha   90.00
_cell.angle_beta   90.00
_cell.angle_gamma   90.00
#
_symmetry.space_group_name_H-M   'P 1'
#
loop_
_entity.id
_entity.type
_entity.pdbx_description
1 polymer ?
#
loop_
_entity_poly.entity_id
_entity_poly.type
_entity_poly.pdbx_seq_one_letter_code
_entity_poly.pdbx_strand_id
1 'polypeptide(L)'
;MWARAVAAAVLYLAALFWLALGLPFTGEEVGPTTDPDDVVGANFILLFSAVFLLAAVAVSRRWKTSWAISLALLAVLVVVWTHVPSLIEHWDYEGPRRF
;
A
#
# COMPACT_ATOMS: atom_id res chain seq x y z
N MET A 1 -25.02 13.54 -10.32
CA MET A 1 -24.74 12.37 -9.46
C MET A 1 -23.78 11.39 -10.11
N TRP A 2 -23.93 11.10 -11.40
CA TRP A 2 -23.04 10.21 -12.17
C TRP A 2 -21.54 10.55 -12.13
N ALA A 3 -21.17 11.83 -12.25
CA ALA A 3 -19.75 12.23 -12.21
C ALA A 3 -19.03 11.83 -10.91
N ARG A 4 -19.72 11.88 -9.76
CA ARG A 4 -19.14 11.46 -8.47
C ARG A 4 -19.00 9.93 -8.37
N ALA A 5 -19.93 9.19 -8.96
CA ALA A 5 -19.86 7.73 -9.04
C ALA A 5 -18.67 7.29 -9.90
N VAL A 6 -18.52 7.92 -11.07
CA VAL A 6 -17.41 7.67 -11.99
C VAL A 6 -16.08 8.02 -11.33
N ALA A 7 -15.98 9.19 -10.69
CA ALA A 7 -14.78 9.59 -9.96
C ALA A 7 -14.41 8.60 -8.85
N ALA A 8 -15.39 8.18 -8.02
CA ALA A 8 -15.15 7.20 -6.97
C ALA A 8 -14.69 5.84 -7.54
N ALA A 9 -15.30 5.38 -8.64
CA ALA A 9 -14.90 4.15 -9.31
C ALA A 9 -13.45 4.21 -9.84
N VAL A 10 -13.07 5.33 -10.46
CA VAL A 10 -11.69 5.55 -10.93
C VAL A 10 -10.70 5.54 -9.76
N LEU A 11 -11.05 6.17 -8.64
CA LEU A 11 -10.19 6.19 -7.45
C LEU A 11 -10.03 4.78 -6.84
N TYR A 12 -11.09 3.98 -6.80
CA TYR A 12 -10.99 2.58 -6.37
C TYR A 12 -10.14 1.73 -7.32
N LEU A 13 -10.30 1.91 -8.63
CA LEU A 13 -9.47 1.22 -9.62
C LEU A 13 -7.99 1.61 -9.49
N ALA A 14 -7.70 2.89 -9.26
CA ALA A 14 -6.34 3.35 -9.00
C ALA A 14 -5.78 2.73 -7.71
N ALA A 15 -6.54 2.73 -6.62
CA ALA A 15 -6.12 2.12 -5.36
C ALA A 15 -5.81 0.62 -5.53
N LEU A 16 -6.67 -0.10 -6.24
CA LEU A 16 -6.47 -1.52 -6.55
C LEU A 16 -5.26 -1.77 -7.45
N PHE A 17 -5.04 -0.91 -8.45
CA PHE A 17 -3.87 -1.00 -9.32
C PHE A 17 -2.58 -0.88 -8.52
N TRP A 18 -2.47 0.16 -7.68
CA TRP A 18 -1.30 0.34 -6.82
C TRP A 18 -1.16 -0.82 -5.83
N LEU A 19 -2.25 -1.28 -5.20
CA LEU A 19 -2.19 -2.42 -4.30
C LEU A 19 -1.67 -3.69 -4.99
N ALA A 20 -2.14 -3.95 -6.21
CA ALA A 20 -1.73 -5.12 -7.00
C ALA A 20 -0.23 -5.07 -7.35
N LEU A 21 0.32 -3.89 -7.62
CA LEU A 21 1.76 -3.70 -7.82
C LEU A 21 2.59 -3.95 -6.56
N GLY A 22 1.99 -3.82 -5.37
CA GLY A 22 2.66 -4.07 -4.09
C GLY A 22 2.71 -5.54 -3.68
N LEU A 23 1.82 -6.39 -4.23
CA LEU A 23 1.73 -7.81 -3.86
C LEU A 23 3.01 -8.63 -4.13
N PRO A 24 3.76 -8.44 -5.24
CA PRO A 24 4.99 -9.19 -5.49
C PRO A 24 6.06 -9.01 -4.42
N PHE A 25 6.04 -7.88 -3.71
CA PHE A 25 6.99 -7.56 -2.63
C PHE A 25 6.60 -8.19 -1.29
N THR A 26 5.50 -8.94 -1.22
CA THR A 26 5.07 -9.61 0.02
C THR A 26 5.73 -10.97 0.17
N GLY A 27 6.26 -11.25 1.36
CA GLY A 27 6.82 -12.58 1.69
C GLY A 27 8.18 -12.88 1.06
N GLU A 28 8.85 -11.90 0.43
CA GLU A 28 10.28 -12.03 0.16
C GLU A 28 11.04 -12.00 1.49
N GLU A 29 11.82 -13.03 1.77
CA GLU A 29 12.71 -13.07 2.93
C GLU A 29 13.73 -11.92 2.80
N VAL A 30 13.91 -11.13 3.87
CA VAL A 30 14.99 -10.13 3.95
C VAL A 30 16.31 -10.90 3.96
N GLY A 31 16.88 -11.09 2.77
CA GLY A 31 18.19 -11.66 2.58
C GLY A 31 19.24 -10.56 2.45
N PRO A 32 20.54 -10.90 2.54
CA PRO A 32 21.63 -9.97 2.21
C PRO A 32 21.63 -9.50 0.74
N THR A 33 20.69 -9.98 -0.07
CA THR A 33 20.46 -9.62 -1.48
C THR A 33 19.25 -8.72 -1.69
N THR A 34 18.45 -8.42 -0.66
CA THR A 34 17.27 -7.55 -0.80
C THR A 34 17.72 -6.11 -0.93
N ASP A 35 17.47 -5.49 -2.08
CA ASP A 35 17.83 -4.10 -2.35
C ASP A 35 16.96 -3.16 -1.49
N PRO A 36 17.55 -2.26 -0.68
CA PRO A 36 16.79 -1.25 0.05
C PRO A 36 15.83 -0.44 -0.83
N ASP A 37 16.19 -0.21 -2.10
CA ASP A 37 15.37 0.55 -3.05
C ASP A 37 14.04 -0.16 -3.38
N ASP A 38 14.02 -1.50 -3.42
CA ASP A 38 12.82 -2.30 -3.66
C ASP A 38 11.84 -2.20 -2.49
N VAL A 39 12.36 -2.22 -1.25
CA VAL A 39 11.54 -2.06 -0.04
C VAL A 39 10.93 -0.65 0.04
N VAL A 40 11.70 0.38 -0.30
CA VAL A 40 11.21 1.75 -0.37
C VAL A 40 10.13 1.87 -1.45
N GLY A 41 10.37 1.29 -2.63
CA GLY A 41 9.42 1.25 -3.74
C GLY A 41 8.09 0.60 -3.35
N ALA A 42 8.12 -0.57 -2.71
CA ALA A 42 6.94 -1.27 -2.21
C ALA A 42 6.13 -0.41 -1.23
N ASN A 43 6.79 0.26 -0.29
CA ASN A 43 6.14 1.16 0.66
C ASN A 43 5.49 2.37 -0.03
N PHE A 44 6.14 2.97 -1.04
CA PHE A 44 5.54 4.05 -1.83
C PHE A 44 4.30 3.58 -2.59
N ILE A 45 4.35 2.40 -3.21
CA ILE A 45 3.23 1.80 -3.92
C ILE A 45 2.02 1.63 -2.98
N LEU A 46 2.23 1.11 -1.78
CA LEU A 46 1.16 0.97 -0.78
C LEU A 46 0.65 2.31 -0.27
N LEU A 47 1.54 3.30 -0.10
CA LEU A 47 1.14 4.66 0.27
C LEU A 47 0.22 5.28 -0.78
N PHE A 48 0.55 5.15 -2.08
CA PHE A 48 -0.30 5.63 -3.15
C PHE A 48 -1.67 4.93 -3.14
N SER A 49 -1.70 3.60 -2.94
CA SER A 49 -2.96 2.86 -2.80
C SER A 49 -3.83 3.42 -1.67
N ALA A 50 -3.24 3.69 -0.50
CA ALA A 50 -3.94 4.28 0.65
C ALA A 50 -4.49 5.69 0.34
N VAL A 51 -3.71 6.54 -0.33
CA VAL A 51 -4.13 7.89 -0.72
C VAL A 51 -5.34 7.85 -1.67
N PHE A 52 -5.31 6.98 -2.69
CA PHE A 52 -6.43 6.83 -3.61
C PHE A 52 -7.68 6.28 -2.92
N LEU A 53 -7.51 5.34 -1.98
CA LEU A 53 -8.61 4.83 -1.18
C LEU A 53 -9.24 5.91 -0.29
N LEU A 54 -8.41 6.75 0.34
CA LEU A 54 -8.87 7.86 1.18
C LEU A 54 -9.60 8.94 0.36
N ALA A 55 -9.09 9.23 -0.84
CA ALA A 55 -9.78 10.10 -1.79
C ALA A 55 -11.14 9.50 -2.23
N ALA A 56 -11.21 8.19 -2.47
CA ALA A 56 -12.47 7.52 -2.80
C ALA A 56 -13.51 7.69 -1.68
N VAL A 57 -13.11 7.47 -0.42
CA VAL A 57 -13.94 7.69 0.78
C VAL A 57 -14.42 9.14 0.88
N ALA A 58 -13.54 10.12 0.63
CA ALA A 58 -13.90 11.52 0.68
C ALA A 58 -14.98 11.87 -0.36
N VAL A 59 -14.84 11.36 -1.59
CA VAL A 59 -15.81 11.58 -2.68
C VAL A 59 -17.14 10.87 -2.41
N SER A 60 -17.10 9.68 -1.80
CA SER A 60 -18.26 8.81 -1.56
C SER A 60 -18.85 8.88 -0.14
N ARG A 61 -18.42 9.83 0.70
CA ARG A 61 -18.76 9.93 2.14
C ARG A 61 -20.24 9.77 2.52
N ARG A 62 -21.17 10.09 1.62
CA ARG A 62 -22.62 9.97 1.85
C ARG A 62 -23.20 8.58 1.56
N TRP A 63 -22.40 7.65 1.03
CA TRP A 63 -22.85 6.32 0.61
C TRP A 63 -22.36 5.28 1.62
N LYS A 64 -23.29 4.75 2.43
CA LYS A 64 -22.99 3.75 3.47
C LYS A 64 -22.27 2.51 2.91
N THR A 65 -22.62 2.08 1.70
CA THR A 65 -21.98 0.93 1.04
C THR A 65 -20.51 1.20 0.70
N SER A 66 -20.15 2.44 0.37
CA SER A 66 -18.77 2.81 0.06
C SER A 66 -17.87 2.74 1.28
N TRP A 67 -18.42 2.97 2.47
CA TRP A 67 -17.70 2.80 3.74
C TRP A 67 -17.29 1.35 3.96
N ALA A 68 -18.22 0.40 3.76
CA ALA A 68 -17.93 -1.02 3.91
C ALA A 68 -16.85 -1.50 2.91
N ILE A 69 -16.95 -1.07 1.65
CA ILE A 69 -15.95 -1.39 0.62
C ILE A 69 -14.58 -0.81 0.98
N SER A 70 -14.54 0.44 1.45
CA SER A 70 -13.28 1.08 1.81
C SER A 70 -12.64 0.44 3.04
N LEU A 71 -13.43 0.03 4.03
CA LEU A 71 -12.94 -0.71 5.18
C LEU A 71 -12.36 -2.07 4.78
N ALA A 72 -13.02 -2.79 3.88
CA ALA A 72 -12.50 -4.06 3.37
C ALA A 72 -11.16 -3.86 2.63
N LEU A 73 -11.08 -2.87 1.74
CA LEU A 73 -9.84 -2.56 1.02
C LEU A 73 -8.73 -2.07 1.95
N LEU A 74 -9.07 -1.30 2.99
CA LEU A 74 -8.12 -0.85 3.99
C LEU A 74 -7.56 -2.04 4.78
N ALA A 75 -8.40 -3.00 5.16
CA ALA A 75 -7.95 -4.20 5.85
C ALA A 75 -6.97 -5.02 4.99
N VAL A 76 -7.29 -5.20 3.70
CA VAL A 76 -6.36 -5.86 2.76
C VAL A 76 -5.05 -5.09 2.65
N LEU A 77 -5.10 -3.77 2.50
CA LEU A 77 -3.92 -2.93 2.43
C LEU A 77 -3.03 -3.07 3.68
N VAL A 78 -3.63 -3.07 4.87
CA VAL A 78 -2.87 -3.28 6.12
C VAL A 78 -2.23 -4.66 6.17
N VAL A 79 -2.95 -5.71 5.79
CA VAL A 79 -2.38 -7.08 5.74
C VAL A 79 -1.20 -7.13 4.79
N VAL A 80 -1.34 -6.60 3.57
CA VAL A 80 -0.26 -6.54 2.59
C VAL A 80 0.92 -5.74 3.15
N TRP A 81 0.68 -4.60 3.79
CA TRP A 81 1.72 -3.78 4.41
C TRP A 81 2.50 -4.55 5.46
N THR A 82 1.83 -5.35 6.31
CA THR A 82 2.52 -6.16 7.33
C THR A 82 3.38 -7.28 6.76
N HIS A 83 3.18 -7.63 5.48
CA HIS A 83 3.99 -8.63 4.77
C HIS A 83 5.07 -8.02 3.87
N VAL A 84 5.11 -6.69 3.73
CA VAL A 84 6.22 -6.00 3.05
C VAL A 84 7.39 -5.92 4.04
N PRO A 85 8.61 -6.30 3.63
CA PRO A 85 9.79 -6.19 4.46
C PRO A 85 10.00 -4.79 5.04
N SER A 86 10.53 -4.71 6.27
CA SER A 86 10.87 -3.43 6.89
C SER A 86 12.38 -3.22 6.90
N LEU A 87 12.84 -2.02 6.53
CA LEU A 87 14.27 -1.66 6.52
C LEU A 87 14.93 -1.68 7.91
N ILE A 88 14.15 -1.82 8.98
CA ILE A 88 14.63 -1.69 10.37
C ILE A 88 15.64 -2.80 10.71
N GLU A 89 15.48 -4.01 10.17
CA GLU A 89 16.40 -5.13 10.47
C GLU A 89 17.73 -5.05 9.72
N HIS A 90 17.83 -4.31 8.61
CA HIS A 90 19.05 -4.25 7.81
C HIS A 90 20.12 -3.32 8.40
N TRP A 91 19.73 -2.36 9.24
CA TRP A 91 20.67 -1.43 9.89
C TRP A 91 21.35 -2.03 11.13
N ASP A 92 20.75 -3.01 11.79
CA ASP A 92 21.32 -3.65 12.98
C ASP A 92 22.36 -4.75 12.64
N TYR A 93 22.36 -5.25 11.40
CA TYR A 93 23.35 -6.24 10.94
C TYR A 93 24.65 -5.62 10.42
N GLU A 94 24.63 -4.35 9.99
CA GLU A 94 25.84 -3.58 9.76
C GLU A 94 26.36 -3.00 11.08
N GLY A 95 26.90 -3.87 11.93
CA GLY A 95 27.78 -3.43 13.02
C GLY A 95 28.84 -2.45 12.51
N PRO A 96 29.38 -1.54 13.36
CA PRO A 96 30.16 -0.39 12.92
C PRO A 96 31.24 -0.81 11.93
N ARG A 97 31.09 -0.39 10.67
CA ARG A 97 32.06 -0.63 9.59
C ARG A 97 33.40 -0.11 10.11
N ARG A 98 34.30 -1.03 10.47
CA ARG A 98 35.68 -0.67 10.83
C ARG A 98 36.33 -0.14 9.55
N PHE A 99 36.73 1.13 9.62
CA PHE A 99 37.44 1.90 8.61
C PHE A 99 38.64 1.17 8.03
#